data_AF-A0A4R5PEK9-F1
#
_entry.id   AF-A0A4R5PEK9-F1
#
_cell.length_a   1.000
_cell.length_b   1.000
_cell.length_c   1.000
_cell.angle_alpha   90.00
_cell.angle_beta   90.00
_cell.angle_gamma   90.00
#
_symmetry.space_group_name_H-M   'P 1'
#
loop_
_entity.id
_entity.type
_entity.pdbx_description
1 polymer ?
#
loop_
_entity_poly.entity_id
_entity_poly.type
_entity_poly.pdbx_seq_one_letter_code
_entity_poly.pdbx_strand_id
1 'polypeptide(L)'
;MSRPELVGIDPSPDGDTHGMHPLRRVTAVTTALVAASIAVSACTSTTSGQPTVSASERTVASTTQQRPTSTPRPTTTPPDPHAALVEVVNEAMTDVSRFWATEGVVVPVRATVVTDQADAPCSPSRDAEKAASAVAWACDMTTPPSVVVNVENLDAKVADQFGDVGTYIVVAHEQAHLGLPMLDRSTDTDNDTEEKRADCSAGAYFKWVVAGQSPSVSVTEAQAGGVATAMWRDTPERTRAFADGITYGLPRCLA
;
A
#
# COMPACT_ATOMS: atom_id res chain seq x y z
N MET A 1 1.17 -61.21 2.46
CA MET A 1 0.90 -59.84 2.00
C MET A 1 2.06 -58.98 2.48
N SER A 2 3.03 -58.76 1.59
CA SER A 2 4.36 -58.24 1.91
C SER A 2 4.37 -56.71 1.92
N ARG A 3 5.00 -56.13 2.95
CA ARG A 3 5.31 -54.71 3.06
C ARG A 3 6.47 -54.35 2.11
N PRO A 4 6.48 -53.17 1.48
CA PRO A 4 7.66 -52.68 0.81
C PRO A 4 8.65 -52.10 1.84
N GLU A 5 9.91 -52.46 1.63
CA GLU A 5 11.11 -52.09 2.37
C GLU A 5 11.56 -50.69 1.92
N LEU A 6 11.73 -49.77 2.86
CA LEU A 6 12.28 -48.43 2.62
C LEU A 6 13.81 -48.53 2.63
N VAL A 7 14.42 -48.34 1.45
CA VAL A 7 15.86 -48.22 1.27
C VAL A 7 16.32 -46.86 1.80
N GLY A 8 17.26 -46.90 2.74
CA GLY A 8 17.88 -45.73 3.36
C GLY A 8 18.84 -45.00 2.43
N ILE A 9 18.91 -43.68 2.61
CA ILE A 9 19.93 -42.81 2.02
C ILE A 9 20.87 -42.42 3.16
N ASP A 10 22.11 -42.89 3.08
CA ASP A 10 23.20 -42.47 3.97
C ASP A 10 23.73 -41.07 3.57
N PRO A 11 24.15 -40.25 4.54
CA PRO A 11 24.73 -38.93 4.29
C PRO A 11 26.17 -39.01 3.78
N SER A 12 26.49 -38.13 2.83
CA SER A 12 27.84 -37.95 2.28
C SER A 12 28.77 -37.26 3.30
N PRO A 13 30.00 -37.74 3.50
CA PRO A 13 30.93 -37.19 4.48
C PRO A 13 31.71 -35.98 3.98
N ASP A 14 32.15 -35.19 4.95
CA ASP A 14 32.99 -34.01 4.87
C ASP A 14 34.21 -34.15 3.95
N GLY A 15 34.46 -33.08 3.19
CA GLY A 15 35.66 -32.88 2.39
C GLY A 15 36.24 -31.49 2.65
N ASP A 16 36.89 -31.33 3.80
CA ASP A 16 37.90 -30.30 4.02
C ASP A 16 39.10 -30.55 3.10
N THR A 17 39.62 -29.51 2.44
CA THR A 17 41.07 -29.27 2.35
C THR A 17 41.37 -27.88 1.75
N HIS A 18 41.92 -27.03 2.61
CA HIS A 18 43.08 -26.14 2.40
C HIS A 18 43.39 -25.58 1.00
N GLY A 19 43.35 -24.25 0.90
CA GLY A 19 44.05 -23.51 -0.15
C GLY A 19 44.21 -22.02 0.20
N MET A 20 45.26 -21.69 0.95
CA MET A 20 45.72 -20.31 1.15
C MET A 20 46.20 -19.71 -0.18
N HIS A 21 45.76 -18.49 -0.53
CA HIS A 21 46.58 -17.26 -0.44
C HIS A 21 46.00 -16.11 -1.29
N PRO A 22 46.28 -14.85 -0.91
CA PRO A 22 45.58 -13.66 -1.33
C PRO A 22 46.20 -13.05 -2.58
N LEU A 23 45.39 -12.53 -3.51
CA LEU A 23 45.86 -11.55 -4.48
C LEU A 23 44.79 -10.47 -4.73
N ARG A 24 45.13 -9.29 -4.21
CA ARG A 24 44.72 -7.96 -4.67
C ARG A 24 44.35 -7.94 -6.16
N ARG A 25 43.19 -7.40 -6.49
CA ARG A 25 43.05 -6.40 -7.56
C ARG A 25 42.12 -5.28 -7.12
N VAL A 26 42.77 -4.22 -6.63
CA VAL A 26 42.24 -2.86 -6.64
C VAL A 26 42.05 -2.48 -8.12
N THR A 27 40.82 -2.22 -8.52
CA THR A 27 40.53 -1.46 -9.74
C THR A 27 39.70 -0.27 -9.32
N ALA A 28 40.41 0.82 -9.05
CA ALA A 28 39.85 2.15 -9.04
C ALA A 28 39.37 2.47 -10.46
N VAL A 29 38.11 2.88 -10.60
CA VAL A 29 37.64 3.59 -11.79
C VAL A 29 37.08 4.92 -11.33
N THR A 30 37.75 5.94 -11.81
CA THR A 30 37.63 7.36 -11.53
C THR A 30 36.61 8.00 -12.47
N THR A 31 35.89 9.02 -11.97
CA THR A 31 35.30 10.16 -12.72
C THR A 31 34.03 9.84 -13.56
N ALA A 32 32.93 10.62 -13.54
CA ALA A 32 32.86 12.08 -13.61
C ALA A 32 31.55 12.68 -13.06
N LEU A 33 31.69 13.89 -12.51
CA LEU A 33 30.63 14.87 -12.25
C LEU A 33 29.88 15.26 -13.53
N VAL A 34 28.56 15.35 -13.46
CA VAL A 34 27.78 16.35 -14.21
C VAL A 34 26.75 16.96 -13.26
N ALA A 35 27.03 18.21 -12.85
CA ALA A 35 26.08 19.09 -12.22
C ALA A 35 25.16 19.69 -13.30
N ALA A 36 23.85 19.50 -13.17
CA ALA A 36 22.86 20.20 -13.97
C ALA A 36 21.78 20.76 -13.03
N SER A 37 22.03 21.96 -12.52
CA SER A 37 21.07 22.76 -11.76
C SER A 37 20.11 23.43 -12.74
N ILE A 38 18.92 22.89 -12.92
CA ILE A 38 17.84 23.57 -13.64
C ILE A 38 17.04 24.38 -12.63
N ALA A 39 17.25 25.70 -12.64
CA ALA A 39 16.41 26.66 -11.93
C ALA A 39 15.04 26.72 -12.63
N VAL A 40 14.01 26.20 -11.99
CA VAL A 40 12.62 26.42 -12.40
C VAL A 40 12.05 27.57 -11.58
N SER A 41 12.13 28.78 -12.13
CA SER A 41 11.33 29.93 -11.67
C SER A 41 9.95 29.83 -12.31
N ALA A 42 8.96 29.32 -11.60
CA ALA A 42 7.57 29.36 -12.03
C ALA A 42 6.81 30.45 -11.25
N CYS A 43 6.26 31.40 -12.00
CA CYS A 43 5.44 32.50 -11.51
C CYS A 43 4.12 31.97 -10.93
N THR A 44 3.87 32.18 -9.64
CA THR A 44 2.53 32.03 -9.06
C THR A 44 1.78 33.34 -9.25
N SER A 45 0.75 33.34 -10.09
CA SER A 45 -0.23 34.42 -10.18
C SER A 45 -1.38 34.15 -9.20
N THR A 46 -1.51 34.96 -8.16
CA THR A 46 -2.61 34.89 -7.21
C THR A 46 -3.81 35.66 -7.77
N THR A 47 -4.88 34.96 -8.16
CA THR A 47 -6.15 35.58 -8.54
C THR A 47 -6.99 35.82 -7.28
N SER A 48 -7.05 37.07 -6.82
CA SER A 48 -7.95 37.48 -5.74
C SER A 48 -9.37 37.68 -6.25
N GLY A 49 -10.27 36.74 -5.99
CA GLY A 49 -11.71 36.91 -6.20
C GLY A 49 -12.41 37.33 -4.90
N GLN A 50 -13.09 38.48 -4.91
CA GLN A 50 -14.02 38.85 -3.84
C GLN A 50 -15.42 38.27 -4.13
N PRO A 51 -16.05 37.54 -3.18
CA PRO A 51 -17.46 37.19 -3.30
C PRO A 51 -18.34 38.40 -3.02
N THR A 52 -19.05 38.88 -4.04
CA THR A 52 -20.18 39.81 -3.87
C THR A 52 -21.45 39.00 -3.64
N VAL A 53 -21.92 38.95 -2.39
CA VAL A 53 -23.29 38.50 -2.08
C VAL A 53 -24.25 39.67 -2.23
N SER A 54 -25.08 39.61 -3.27
CA SER A 54 -26.22 40.50 -3.48
C SER A 54 -27.27 40.25 -2.40
N ALA A 55 -27.42 41.21 -1.48
CA ALA A 55 -28.58 41.29 -0.60
C ALA A 55 -29.80 41.73 -1.42
N SER A 56 -30.68 40.78 -1.76
CA SER A 56 -32.04 41.10 -2.21
C SER A 56 -32.96 41.18 -1.01
N GLU A 57 -33.40 42.40 -0.73
CA GLU A 57 -34.52 42.70 0.15
C GLU A 57 -35.85 42.17 -0.42
N ARG A 58 -36.76 41.95 0.53
CA ARG A 58 -38.22 42.20 0.45
C ARG A 58 -39.10 41.01 0.05
N THR A 59 -39.93 40.55 1.00
CA THR A 59 -41.37 40.90 1.07
C THR A 59 -42.00 40.21 2.29
N VAL A 60 -42.64 41.00 3.15
CA VAL A 60 -43.37 40.54 4.32
C VAL A 60 -44.78 40.12 3.87
N ALA A 61 -45.10 38.83 4.03
CA ALA A 61 -46.48 38.33 3.93
C ALA A 61 -46.87 37.68 5.25
N SER A 62 -47.89 38.26 5.90
CA SER A 62 -48.52 37.74 7.11
C SER A 62 -49.01 36.31 6.90
N THR A 63 -48.49 35.38 7.70
CA THR A 63 -48.91 33.98 7.70
C THR A 63 -49.46 33.61 9.08
N THR A 64 -50.61 32.95 9.03
CA THR A 64 -51.41 32.35 10.09
C THR A 64 -50.56 31.59 11.10
N GLN A 65 -50.91 31.73 12.39
CA GLN A 65 -50.23 31.17 13.55
C GLN A 65 -50.24 29.62 13.51
N GLN A 66 -49.18 29.05 12.95
CA GLN A 66 -48.95 27.61 12.88
C GLN A 66 -48.26 27.15 14.17
N ARG A 67 -48.81 26.08 14.77
CA ARG A 67 -48.32 25.38 15.96
C ARG A 67 -46.79 25.25 15.90
N PRO A 68 -46.04 25.52 17.00
CA PRO A 68 -44.59 25.48 17.00
C PRO A 68 -44.15 24.06 16.60
N THR A 69 -43.74 23.94 15.35
CA THR A 69 -43.07 22.75 14.85
C THR A 69 -41.68 22.87 15.43
N SER A 70 -41.31 21.92 16.28
CA SER A 70 -39.96 21.84 16.84
C SER A 70 -38.98 21.94 15.68
N THR A 71 -38.27 23.06 15.60
CA THR A 71 -37.21 23.26 14.60
C THR A 71 -36.25 22.07 14.72
N PRO A 72 -35.95 21.36 13.62
CA PRO A 72 -34.94 20.31 13.64
C PRO A 72 -33.66 20.91 14.19
N ARG A 73 -33.20 20.42 15.33
CA ARG A 73 -31.93 20.84 15.92
C ARG A 73 -30.85 20.53 14.89
N PRO A 74 -30.11 21.52 14.37
CA PRO A 74 -29.03 21.25 13.44
C PRO A 74 -28.05 20.32 14.14
N THR A 75 -27.98 19.08 13.67
CA THR A 75 -27.01 18.10 14.12
C THR A 75 -25.78 18.34 13.27
N THR A 76 -24.98 19.33 13.65
CA THR A 76 -23.67 19.57 13.05
C THR A 76 -22.71 18.57 13.67
N THR A 77 -22.78 17.31 13.25
CA THR A 77 -21.68 16.38 13.49
C THR A 77 -20.45 17.01 12.81
N PRO A 78 -19.33 17.19 13.53
CA PRO A 78 -18.09 17.64 12.92
C PRO A 78 -17.73 16.74 11.72
N PRO A 79 -17.18 17.28 10.63
CA PRO A 79 -16.67 16.47 9.54
C PRO A 79 -15.66 15.44 10.09
N ASP A 80 -15.74 14.21 9.60
CA ASP A 80 -14.74 13.18 9.89
C ASP A 80 -13.36 13.67 9.37
N PRO A 81 -12.35 13.81 10.24
CA PRO A 81 -11.04 14.29 9.83
C PRO A 81 -10.34 13.38 8.82
N HIS A 82 -10.72 12.10 8.73
CA HIS A 82 -10.08 11.13 7.84
C HIS A 82 -10.86 10.88 6.55
N ALA A 83 -11.95 11.60 6.29
CA ALA A 83 -12.80 11.38 5.12
C ALA A 83 -12.03 11.40 3.78
N ALA A 84 -11.06 12.31 3.64
CA ALA A 84 -10.21 12.39 2.45
C ALA A 84 -9.28 11.18 2.31
N LEU A 85 -8.67 10.73 3.41
CA LEU A 85 -7.80 9.54 3.39
C LEU A 85 -8.61 8.27 3.07
N VAL A 86 -9.85 8.17 3.56
CA VAL A 86 -10.75 7.06 3.21
C VAL A 86 -11.08 7.05 1.72
N GLU A 87 -11.20 8.21 1.07
CA GLU A 87 -11.36 8.31 -0.38
C GLU A 87 -10.13 7.77 -1.11
N VAL A 88 -8.92 8.20 -0.71
CA VAL A 88 -7.64 7.72 -1.27
C VAL A 88 -7.49 6.21 -1.10
N VAL A 89 -7.81 5.65 0.08
CA VAL A 89 -7.75 4.21 0.34
C VAL A 89 -8.67 3.44 -0.61
N ASN A 90 -9.91 3.90 -0.80
CA ASN A 90 -10.86 3.22 -1.68
C ASN A 90 -10.50 3.36 -3.16
N GLU A 91 -9.90 4.49 -3.55
CA GLU A 91 -9.35 4.66 -4.89
C GLU A 91 -8.19 3.69 -5.13
N ALA A 92 -7.24 3.61 -4.18
CA ALA A 92 -6.14 2.65 -4.23
C ALA A 92 -6.65 1.21 -4.31
N MET A 93 -7.63 0.83 -3.48
CA MET A 93 -8.22 -0.51 -3.51
C MET A 93 -8.82 -0.84 -4.88
N THR A 94 -9.56 0.11 -5.47
CA THR A 94 -10.15 -0.07 -6.80
C THR A 94 -9.07 -0.21 -7.86
N ASP A 95 -8.01 0.58 -7.77
CA ASP A 95 -6.97 0.63 -8.78
C ASP A 95 -6.04 -0.58 -8.76
N VAL A 96 -5.60 -1.00 -7.56
CA VAL A 96 -4.82 -2.23 -7.41
C VAL A 96 -5.66 -3.46 -7.79
N SER A 97 -6.98 -3.47 -7.53
CA SER A 97 -7.85 -4.54 -8.04
C SER A 97 -7.88 -4.61 -9.57
N ARG A 98 -7.77 -3.47 -10.28
CA ARG A 98 -7.65 -3.48 -11.75
C ARG A 98 -6.36 -4.13 -12.20
N PHE A 99 -5.25 -3.85 -11.51
CA PHE A 99 -3.98 -4.54 -11.75
C PHE A 99 -4.14 -6.06 -11.58
N TRP A 100 -4.70 -6.53 -10.47
CA TRP A 100 -4.96 -7.96 -10.26
C TRP A 100 -5.86 -8.58 -11.34
N ALA A 101 -6.84 -7.83 -11.84
CA ALA A 101 -7.68 -8.30 -12.94
C ALA A 101 -6.89 -8.52 -14.24
N THR A 102 -5.81 -7.77 -14.48
CA THR A 102 -4.91 -8.01 -15.63
C THR A 102 -4.13 -9.31 -15.50
N GLU A 103 -3.93 -9.78 -14.27
CA GLU A 103 -3.27 -11.04 -13.91
C GLU A 103 -4.28 -12.20 -13.81
N GLY A 104 -5.56 -11.96 -14.12
CA GLY A 104 -6.62 -12.97 -14.08
C GLY A 104 -7.21 -13.25 -12.70
N VAL A 105 -6.94 -12.39 -11.71
CA VAL A 105 -7.41 -12.53 -10.33
C VAL A 105 -8.43 -11.45 -9.99
N VAL A 106 -9.45 -11.83 -9.21
CA VAL A 106 -10.43 -10.88 -8.67
C VAL A 106 -10.20 -10.76 -7.16
N VAL A 107 -9.73 -9.60 -6.73
CA VAL A 107 -9.55 -9.25 -5.31
C VAL A 107 -10.59 -8.19 -4.89
N PRO A 108 -10.75 -7.91 -3.57
CA PRO A 108 -11.72 -6.93 -3.09
C PRO A 108 -11.40 -5.50 -3.56
N VAL A 109 -12.43 -4.78 -4.02
CA VAL A 109 -12.30 -3.40 -4.55
C VAL A 109 -12.51 -2.29 -3.50
N ARG A 110 -12.76 -2.66 -2.25
CA ARG A 110 -12.97 -1.73 -1.13
C ARG A 110 -12.36 -2.29 0.14
N ALA A 111 -11.86 -1.37 0.98
CA ALA A 111 -11.37 -1.71 2.31
C ALA A 111 -12.51 -1.67 3.33
N THR A 112 -12.38 -2.48 4.37
CA THR A 112 -13.10 -2.30 5.63
C THR A 112 -12.31 -1.28 6.45
N VAL A 113 -12.84 -0.08 6.62
CA VAL A 113 -12.17 0.99 7.38
C VAL A 113 -12.61 0.93 8.84
N VAL A 114 -11.64 0.94 9.75
CA VAL A 114 -11.86 0.97 11.20
C VAL A 114 -11.02 2.08 11.85
N THR A 115 -11.46 2.56 13.00
CA THR A 115 -10.69 3.43 13.90
C THR A 115 -10.23 2.64 15.13
N ASP A 116 -11.09 1.75 15.65
CA ASP A 116 -10.75 0.77 16.68
C ASP A 116 -10.58 -0.62 16.04
N GLN A 117 -9.46 -1.27 16.33
CA GLN A 117 -9.19 -2.61 15.85
C GLN A 117 -10.15 -3.67 16.44
N ALA A 118 -10.76 -3.41 17.59
CA ALA A 118 -11.78 -4.28 18.17
C ALA A 118 -13.02 -4.41 17.27
N ASP A 119 -13.26 -3.44 16.38
CA ASP A 119 -14.37 -3.44 15.43
C ASP A 119 -14.02 -4.18 14.12
N ALA A 120 -12.78 -4.64 13.96
CA ALA A 120 -12.33 -5.28 12.74
C ALA A 120 -12.82 -6.74 12.62
N PRO A 121 -13.09 -7.22 11.39
CA PRO A 121 -13.59 -8.57 11.16
C PRO A 121 -12.55 -9.68 11.39
N CYS A 122 -11.26 -9.33 11.43
CA CYS A 122 -10.17 -10.22 11.82
C CYS A 122 -9.04 -9.43 12.49
N SER A 123 -8.17 -10.11 13.23
CA SER A 123 -7.01 -9.47 13.86
C SER A 123 -5.76 -9.56 12.96
N PRO A 124 -5.00 -8.48 12.77
CA PRO A 124 -3.71 -8.47 12.06
C PRO A 124 -2.64 -9.32 12.75
N SER A 125 -2.81 -9.61 14.05
CA SER A 125 -1.83 -10.36 14.83
C SER A 125 -2.48 -10.98 16.07
N ARG A 126 -1.92 -12.08 16.57
CA ARG A 126 -2.22 -12.61 17.91
C ARG A 126 -1.51 -11.84 19.02
N ASP A 127 -0.47 -11.11 18.66
CA ASP A 127 0.24 -10.18 19.54
C ASP A 127 -0.48 -8.84 19.54
N ALA A 128 -0.98 -8.44 20.72
CA ALA A 128 -1.80 -7.24 20.91
C ALA A 128 -1.04 -5.93 20.62
N GLU A 129 0.27 -5.87 20.87
CA GLU A 129 1.08 -4.68 20.62
C GLU A 129 1.29 -4.48 19.12
N LYS A 130 1.65 -5.56 18.41
CA LYS A 130 1.73 -5.53 16.95
C LYS A 130 0.39 -5.14 16.33
N ALA A 131 -0.69 -5.73 16.85
CA ALA A 131 -2.04 -5.43 16.44
C ALA A 131 -2.36 -3.93 16.56
N ALA A 132 -2.15 -3.36 17.75
CA ALA A 132 -2.44 -1.94 18.01
C ALA A 132 -1.66 -0.99 17.08
N SER A 133 -0.55 -1.45 16.51
CA SER A 133 0.29 -0.67 15.62
C SER A 133 0.02 -0.85 14.12
N ALA A 134 -0.83 -1.82 13.73
CA ALA A 134 -1.07 -2.15 12.34
C ALA A 134 -1.79 -1.01 11.60
N VAL A 135 -1.32 -0.69 10.39
CA VAL A 135 -1.93 0.32 9.52
C VAL A 135 -3.00 -0.29 8.61
N ALA A 136 -2.76 -1.52 8.15
CA ALA A 136 -3.67 -2.31 7.34
C ALA A 136 -3.32 -3.80 7.48
N TRP A 137 -4.23 -4.67 7.07
CA TRP A 137 -4.02 -6.12 7.00
C TRP A 137 -5.04 -6.80 6.08
N ALA A 138 -4.66 -7.92 5.47
CA ALA A 138 -5.59 -8.81 4.79
C ALA A 138 -6.37 -9.72 5.77
N CYS A 139 -7.66 -9.89 5.51
CA CYS A 139 -8.56 -10.82 6.21
C CYS A 139 -9.11 -11.86 5.22
N ASP A 140 -8.35 -12.93 5.00
CA ASP A 140 -8.70 -14.04 4.12
C ASP A 140 -9.81 -14.96 4.69
N MET A 141 -9.97 -14.99 6.02
CA MET A 141 -10.99 -15.77 6.72
C MET A 141 -12.42 -15.20 6.58
N THR A 142 -12.59 -14.02 5.98
CA THR A 142 -13.90 -13.41 5.75
C THR A 142 -14.51 -13.90 4.43
N THR A 143 -15.84 -13.86 4.29
CA THR A 143 -16.52 -14.21 3.04
C THR A 143 -17.43 -13.06 2.60
N PRO A 144 -17.07 -12.27 1.58
CA PRO A 144 -15.81 -12.36 0.81
C PRO A 144 -14.57 -11.94 1.65
N PRO A 145 -13.34 -12.34 1.25
CA PRO A 145 -12.11 -11.79 1.81
C PRO A 145 -12.11 -10.26 1.77
N SER A 146 -11.37 -9.63 2.66
CA SER A 146 -11.31 -8.17 2.76
C SER A 146 -9.90 -7.68 3.11
N VAL A 147 -9.61 -6.42 2.78
CA VAL A 147 -8.48 -5.68 3.37
C VAL A 147 -9.07 -4.77 4.43
N VAL A 148 -8.51 -4.78 5.63
CA VAL A 148 -8.90 -3.89 6.72
C VAL A 148 -7.85 -2.79 6.84
N VAL A 149 -8.30 -1.56 7.06
CA VAL A 149 -7.44 -0.39 7.25
C VAL A 149 -7.80 0.27 8.57
N ASN A 150 -6.81 0.40 9.46
CA ASN A 150 -6.94 1.30 10.60
C ASN A 150 -6.57 2.71 10.12
N VAL A 151 -7.57 3.56 9.92
CA VAL A 151 -7.35 4.85 9.25
C VAL A 151 -6.53 5.82 10.08
N GLU A 152 -6.63 5.77 11.40
CA GLU A 152 -5.84 6.63 12.31
C GLU A 152 -4.35 6.25 12.27
N ASN A 153 -4.05 4.95 12.33
CA ASN A 153 -2.68 4.45 12.21
C ASN A 153 -2.12 4.70 10.82
N LEU A 154 -2.90 4.48 9.77
CA LEU A 154 -2.49 4.76 8.39
C LEU A 154 -2.16 6.23 8.21
N ASP A 155 -2.99 7.14 8.73
CA ASP A 155 -2.77 8.58 8.66
C ASP A 155 -1.45 8.95 9.35
N ALA A 156 -1.31 8.58 10.62
CA ALA A 156 -0.18 8.96 11.45
C ALA A 156 1.17 8.36 10.98
N LYS A 157 1.16 7.17 10.38
CA LYS A 157 2.40 6.43 10.06
C LYS A 157 2.76 6.43 8.58
N VAL A 158 1.77 6.64 7.71
CA VAL A 158 1.95 6.50 6.27
C VAL A 158 1.52 7.74 5.52
N ALA A 159 0.25 8.13 5.62
CA ALA A 159 -0.27 9.21 4.78
C ALA A 159 0.39 10.56 5.10
N ASP A 160 0.57 10.91 6.38
CA ASP A 160 1.23 12.16 6.79
C ASP A 160 2.70 12.23 6.32
N GLN A 161 3.39 11.09 6.28
CA GLN A 161 4.84 11.04 5.99
C GLN A 161 5.16 10.82 4.51
N PHE A 162 4.33 10.04 3.82
CA PHE A 162 4.61 9.50 2.48
C PHE A 162 3.51 9.81 1.46
N GLY A 163 2.43 10.46 1.89
CA GLY A 163 1.30 10.85 1.05
C GLY A 163 0.60 9.65 0.41
N ASP A 164 -0.13 9.95 -0.66
CA ASP A 164 -0.94 8.95 -1.37
C ASP A 164 -0.10 7.79 -1.91
N VAL A 165 1.12 8.03 -2.38
CA VAL A 165 2.00 6.96 -2.88
C VAL A 165 2.28 5.92 -1.80
N GLY A 166 2.55 6.35 -0.56
CA GLY A 166 2.72 5.44 0.57
C GLY A 166 1.46 4.64 0.86
N THR A 167 0.29 5.29 0.83
CA THR A 167 -1.01 4.64 0.98
C THR A 167 -1.25 3.57 -0.09
N TYR A 168 -0.94 3.87 -1.35
CA TYR A 168 -1.04 2.91 -2.45
C TYR A 168 -0.07 1.73 -2.30
N ILE A 169 1.15 1.95 -1.79
CA ILE A 169 2.10 0.86 -1.49
C ILE A 169 1.50 -0.08 -0.44
N VAL A 170 0.96 0.46 0.66
CA VAL A 170 0.33 -0.36 1.71
C VAL A 170 -0.85 -1.15 1.14
N VAL A 171 -1.77 -0.49 0.43
CA VAL A 171 -2.94 -1.17 -0.16
C VAL A 171 -2.52 -2.25 -1.16
N ALA A 172 -1.52 -2.00 -1.99
CA ALA A 172 -1.01 -2.97 -2.95
C ALA A 172 -0.37 -4.19 -2.26
N HIS A 173 0.37 -3.95 -1.18
CA HIS A 173 0.91 -5.00 -0.32
C HIS A 173 -0.22 -5.86 0.29
N GLU A 174 -1.23 -5.25 0.90
CA GLU A 174 -2.32 -6.01 1.53
C GLU A 174 -3.17 -6.81 0.53
N GLN A 175 -3.45 -6.24 -0.65
CA GLN A 175 -4.15 -7.01 -1.68
C GLN A 175 -3.29 -8.19 -2.19
N ALA A 176 -1.97 -8.13 -2.10
CA ALA A 176 -1.10 -9.22 -2.53
C ALA A 176 -1.21 -10.47 -1.64
N HIS A 177 -1.46 -10.30 -0.33
CA HIS A 177 -1.80 -11.41 0.55
C HIS A 177 -3.08 -12.16 0.11
N LEU A 178 -3.98 -11.48 -0.60
CA LEU A 178 -5.17 -12.11 -1.19
C LEU A 178 -4.93 -12.62 -2.61
N GLY A 179 -4.24 -11.83 -3.44
CA GLY A 179 -4.07 -12.10 -4.87
C GLY A 179 -3.06 -13.22 -5.18
N LEU A 180 -1.92 -13.25 -4.49
CA LEU A 180 -0.89 -14.25 -4.76
C LEU A 180 -1.38 -15.69 -4.51
N PRO A 181 -2.06 -16.01 -3.39
CA PRO A 181 -2.55 -17.37 -3.16
C PRO A 181 -3.63 -17.83 -4.16
N MET A 182 -4.27 -16.89 -4.88
CA MET A 182 -5.22 -17.21 -5.96
C MET A 182 -4.50 -17.58 -7.26
N LEU A 183 -3.26 -17.11 -7.48
CA LEU A 183 -2.40 -17.52 -8.59
C LEU A 183 -1.66 -18.82 -8.28
N ASP A 184 -1.07 -18.91 -7.09
CA ASP A 184 -0.36 -20.08 -6.60
C ASP A 184 -0.55 -20.20 -5.09
N ARG A 185 -1.26 -21.24 -4.65
CA ARG A 185 -1.51 -21.46 -3.22
C ARG A 185 -0.22 -21.65 -2.41
N SER A 186 0.89 -22.01 -3.03
CA SER A 186 2.19 -22.16 -2.35
C SER A 186 2.80 -20.84 -1.87
N THR A 187 2.22 -19.68 -2.25
CA THR A 187 2.68 -18.38 -1.80
C THR A 187 2.17 -17.99 -0.42
N ASP A 188 1.08 -18.61 0.04
CA ASP A 188 0.54 -18.47 1.40
C ASP A 188 1.36 -19.33 2.35
N THR A 189 2.28 -18.69 3.08
CA THR A 189 3.30 -19.37 3.87
C THR A 189 3.39 -18.88 5.32
N ASP A 190 2.59 -17.87 5.69
CA ASP A 190 2.51 -17.26 7.02
C ASP A 190 3.88 -16.87 7.60
N ASN A 191 4.82 -16.44 6.73
CA ASN A 191 6.18 -16.10 7.15
C ASN A 191 6.77 -14.92 6.35
N ASP A 192 7.99 -14.52 6.72
CA ASP A 192 8.73 -13.39 6.13
C ASP A 192 8.92 -13.50 4.60
N THR A 193 8.86 -14.70 4.02
CA THR A 193 8.86 -14.89 2.56
C THR A 193 7.58 -14.33 1.94
N GLU A 194 6.43 -14.58 2.56
CA GLU A 194 5.15 -14.06 2.09
C GLU A 194 5.12 -12.53 2.11
N GLU A 195 5.58 -11.92 3.19
CA GLU A 195 5.72 -10.47 3.34
C GLU A 195 6.56 -9.85 2.21
N LYS A 196 7.72 -10.46 1.91
CA LYS A 196 8.57 -10.02 0.79
C LYS A 196 7.90 -10.21 -0.56
N ARG A 197 7.09 -11.27 -0.74
CA ARG A 197 6.33 -11.48 -1.97
C ARG A 197 5.22 -10.44 -2.12
N ALA A 198 4.59 -10.03 -1.02
CA ALA A 198 3.62 -8.95 -1.01
C ALA A 198 4.28 -7.60 -1.36
N ASP A 199 5.47 -7.30 -0.82
CA ASP A 199 6.24 -6.11 -1.22
C ASP A 199 6.68 -6.13 -2.68
N CYS A 200 7.14 -7.28 -3.16
CA CYS A 200 7.46 -7.47 -4.56
C CYS A 200 6.23 -7.24 -5.44
N SER A 201 5.07 -7.74 -5.04
CA SER A 201 3.82 -7.54 -5.78
C SER A 201 3.37 -6.08 -5.78
N ALA A 202 3.55 -5.36 -4.67
CA ALA A 202 3.37 -3.91 -4.64
C ALA A 202 4.30 -3.21 -5.63
N GLY A 203 5.57 -3.62 -5.73
CA GLY A 203 6.49 -3.15 -6.75
C GLY A 203 6.00 -3.45 -8.17
N ALA A 204 5.48 -4.65 -8.43
CA ALA A 204 4.92 -5.05 -9.71
C ALA A 204 3.67 -4.21 -10.10
N TYR A 205 2.82 -3.87 -9.13
CA TYR A 205 1.75 -2.89 -9.33
C TYR A 205 2.33 -1.54 -9.76
N PHE A 206 3.38 -1.03 -9.11
CA PHE A 206 4.00 0.23 -9.52
C PHE A 206 4.70 0.16 -10.88
N LYS A 207 5.16 -1.01 -11.34
CA LYS A 207 5.59 -1.19 -12.74
C LYS A 207 4.45 -0.93 -13.72
N TRP A 208 3.27 -1.45 -13.40
CA TRP A 208 2.03 -1.23 -14.17
C TRP A 208 1.61 0.25 -14.15
N VAL A 209 1.70 0.92 -13.00
CA VAL A 209 1.49 2.38 -12.85
C VAL A 209 2.48 3.19 -13.70
N VAL A 210 3.77 2.90 -13.63
CA VAL A 210 4.84 3.59 -14.39
C VAL A 210 4.65 3.42 -15.90
N ALA A 211 4.07 2.29 -16.33
CA ALA A 211 3.68 2.07 -17.72
C ALA A 211 2.43 2.88 -18.15
N GLY A 212 1.89 3.74 -17.27
CA GLY A 212 0.76 4.62 -17.55
C GLY A 212 -0.60 3.92 -17.57
N GLN A 213 -0.69 2.73 -16.95
CA GLN A 213 -1.91 1.92 -16.99
C GLN A 213 -2.88 2.25 -15.86
N SER A 214 -2.38 2.87 -14.77
CA SER A 214 -3.23 3.36 -13.68
C SER A 214 -3.99 4.63 -14.09
N PRO A 215 -5.34 4.64 -13.99
CA PRO A 215 -6.14 5.86 -14.10
C PRO A 215 -6.11 6.74 -12.84
N SER A 216 -5.65 6.21 -11.71
CA SER A 216 -5.82 6.83 -10.38
C SER A 216 -4.54 7.44 -9.83
N VAL A 217 -3.37 6.90 -10.20
CA VAL A 217 -2.08 7.41 -9.75
C VAL A 217 -1.09 7.44 -10.91
N SER A 218 -0.24 8.47 -10.95
CA SER A 218 0.84 8.59 -11.93
C SER A 218 2.13 8.98 -11.22
N VAL A 219 3.12 8.10 -11.29
CA VAL A 219 4.44 8.29 -10.69
C VAL A 219 5.53 7.74 -11.61
N THR A 220 6.74 8.25 -11.43
CA THR A 220 7.95 7.65 -11.98
C THR A 220 8.45 6.52 -11.09
N GLU A 221 9.26 5.62 -11.65
CA GLU A 221 9.93 4.57 -10.89
C GLU A 221 10.76 5.13 -9.73
N ALA A 222 11.46 6.25 -9.95
CA ALA A 222 12.26 6.92 -8.93
C ALA A 222 11.41 7.46 -7.75
N GLN A 223 10.20 7.97 -8.03
CA GLN A 223 9.29 8.42 -6.98
C GLN A 223 8.77 7.24 -6.14
N ALA A 224 8.26 6.19 -6.80
CA ALA A 224 7.77 5.00 -6.11
C ALA A 224 8.87 4.31 -5.29
N GLY A 225 10.04 4.08 -5.89
CA GLY A 225 11.21 3.49 -5.23
C GLY A 225 11.76 4.36 -4.09
N GLY A 226 11.72 5.69 -4.24
CA GLY A 226 12.11 6.63 -3.19
C GLY A 226 11.20 6.55 -1.96
N VAL A 227 9.88 6.49 -2.17
CA VAL A 227 8.91 6.32 -1.08
C VAL A 227 9.07 4.96 -0.40
N ALA A 228 9.16 3.87 -1.16
CA ALA A 228 9.42 2.53 -0.64
C ALA A 228 10.70 2.47 0.22
N THR A 229 11.80 3.05 -0.28
CA THR A 229 13.07 3.13 0.46
C THR A 229 12.93 3.91 1.77
N ALA A 230 12.09 4.96 1.79
CA ALA A 230 11.86 5.75 2.99
C ALA A 230 11.00 4.99 4.01
N MET A 231 9.94 4.31 3.56
CA MET A 231 9.05 3.48 4.40
C MET A 231 9.81 2.30 5.04
N TRP A 232 10.68 1.66 4.29
CA TRP A 232 11.42 0.46 4.70
C TRP A 232 12.90 0.71 4.93
N ARG A 233 13.23 1.91 5.44
CA ARG A 233 14.61 2.34 5.69
C ARG A 233 15.42 1.32 6.50
N ASP A 234 14.77 0.69 7.47
CA ASP A 234 15.40 -0.25 8.40
C ASP A 234 15.23 -1.73 7.99
N THR A 235 14.60 -1.99 6.84
CA THR A 235 14.32 -3.34 6.28
C THR A 235 14.75 -3.42 4.82
N PRO A 236 16.07 -3.44 4.53
CA PRO A 236 16.61 -3.38 3.17
C PRO A 236 16.17 -4.54 2.27
N GLU A 237 15.84 -5.70 2.85
CA GLU A 237 15.25 -6.83 2.15
C GLU A 237 13.85 -6.55 1.61
N ARG A 238 13.00 -5.80 2.33
CA ARG A 238 11.67 -5.36 1.86
C ARG A 238 11.80 -4.34 0.72
N THR A 239 12.70 -3.37 0.88
CA THR A 239 13.05 -2.41 -0.19
C THR A 239 13.54 -3.14 -1.45
N ARG A 240 14.39 -4.16 -1.29
CA ARG A 240 14.87 -4.96 -2.43
C ARG A 240 13.75 -5.75 -3.08
N ALA A 241 12.84 -6.35 -2.31
CA ALA A 241 11.72 -7.09 -2.86
C ALA A 241 10.82 -6.19 -3.72
N PHE A 242 10.47 -4.99 -3.23
CA PHE A 242 9.75 -3.99 -4.01
C PHE A 242 10.50 -3.60 -5.29
N ALA A 243 11.82 -3.39 -5.21
CA ALA A 243 12.65 -3.07 -6.37
C ALA A 243 12.69 -4.21 -7.41
N ASP A 244 12.71 -5.47 -6.97
CA ASP A 244 12.58 -6.63 -7.85
C ASP A 244 11.21 -6.63 -8.56
N GLY A 245 10.14 -6.31 -7.82
CA GLY A 245 8.80 -6.17 -8.35
C GLY A 245 8.69 -5.10 -9.44
N ILE A 246 9.17 -3.89 -9.16
CA ILE A 246 9.07 -2.77 -10.11
C ILE A 246 9.91 -3.00 -11.37
N THR A 247 11.06 -3.68 -11.23
CA THR A 247 11.96 -4.00 -12.34
C THR A 247 11.40 -5.15 -13.19
N TYR A 248 11.06 -6.28 -12.55
CA TYR A 248 10.80 -7.53 -13.24
C TYR A 248 9.31 -7.85 -13.39
N GLY A 249 8.44 -7.29 -12.55
CA GLY A 249 7.00 -7.54 -12.54
C GLY A 249 6.61 -8.79 -11.74
N LEU A 250 5.32 -9.11 -11.74
CA LEU A 250 4.73 -10.13 -10.87
C LEU A 250 5.33 -11.55 -11.01
N PRO A 251 5.75 -12.03 -12.21
CA PRO A 251 6.37 -13.36 -12.32
C PRO A 251 7.62 -13.54 -11.44
N ARG A 252 8.33 -12.46 -11.11
CA ARG A 252 9.48 -12.49 -10.20
C ARG A 252 9.07 -12.75 -8.75
N CYS A 253 7.88 -12.30 -8.36
CA CYS A 253 7.36 -12.41 -7.00
C CYS A 253 6.80 -13.82 -6.69
N LEU A 254 6.48 -14.59 -7.73
CA LEU A 254 6.03 -15.98 -7.61
C LEU A 254 7.19 -16.99 -7.57
N ALA A 255 8.41 -16.54 -7.87
CA ALA A 255 9.59 -17.40 -7.95
C ALA A 255 10.18 -17.78 -6.58
#